data_AF-A0A9J6RNA3-F1
#
_entry.id   AF-A0A9J6RNA3-F1
#
_cell.length_a   1.000
_cell.length_b   1.000
_cell.length_c   1.000
_cell.angle_alpha   90.00
_cell.angle_beta   90.00
_cell.angle_gamma   90.00
#
_symmetry.space_group_name_H-M   'P 1'
#
loop_
_entity.id
_entity.type
_entity.pdbx_description
1 polymer ?
#
loop_
_entity_poly.entity_id
_entity_poly.type
_entity_poly.pdbx_seq_one_letter_code
_entity_poly.pdbx_strand_id
1 'polypeptide(L)'
;MDYQHTIMAAAGDQAERSRHDAMRDNKGQYLLLVDGSVPLGNKGYSTISGQSNVDMLVESAKDAAAIVAIGTCASFGGIPKANPNPTGAVSVSNIITDKPIINVSGCPPLPIAITAVLAHYLTFNTLPALDSLNRPLAFFGDTIHDRCYRRPFFEQRKFAKSFDDEGAKNGWCLFELGCKGPETYNACATVKWNQGTSFPIESGHPCLGCSEPDFWDHGSFYQSLFPWERYKAKPGAGKGGPNH
;
A
#
# COMPACT_ATOMS: atom_id res chain seq x y z
N MET A 1 16.53 8.16 13.44
CA MET A 1 15.05 8.23 13.38
C MET A 1 14.66 9.03 14.58
N ASP A 2 14.31 10.28 14.32
CA ASP A 2 14.50 11.34 15.31
C ASP A 2 13.17 11.70 15.98
N TYR A 3 12.05 11.28 15.37
CA TYR A 3 10.70 11.38 15.92
C TYR A 3 9.83 10.23 15.37
N GLN A 4 9.18 9.48 16.26
CA GLN A 4 8.16 8.48 15.92
C GLN A 4 7.36 8.11 17.19
N HIS A 5 6.07 8.46 17.22
CA HIS A 5 5.21 8.26 18.40
C HIS A 5 5.21 6.85 18.99
N THR A 6 5.27 5.81 18.15
CA THR A 6 5.08 4.43 18.62
C THR A 6 6.23 3.91 19.48
N ILE A 7 7.47 4.35 19.23
CA ILE A 7 8.66 3.75 19.85
C ILE A 7 9.62 4.75 20.50
N MET A 8 9.39 6.06 20.35
CA MET A 8 10.25 7.06 20.97
C MET A 8 10.09 7.06 22.50
N ALA A 9 11.18 7.34 23.21
CA ALA A 9 11.17 7.39 24.67
C ALA A 9 10.46 8.65 25.21
N ALA A 10 10.56 9.77 24.49
CA ALA A 10 9.96 11.05 24.89
C ALA A 10 8.44 11.05 24.67
N ALA A 11 7.71 11.75 25.54
CA ALA A 11 6.26 11.91 25.47
C ALA A 11 5.83 13.36 25.79
N GLY A 12 4.59 13.73 25.43
CA GLY A 12 4.06 15.08 25.62
C GLY A 12 4.96 16.14 25.00
N ASP A 13 5.21 17.23 25.73
CA ASP A 13 6.04 18.35 25.25
C ASP A 13 7.45 17.93 24.85
N GLN A 14 8.02 16.89 25.46
CA GLN A 14 9.33 16.38 25.07
C GLN A 14 9.31 15.79 23.67
N ALA A 15 8.23 15.08 23.32
CA ALA A 15 8.08 14.53 21.98
C ALA A 15 7.93 15.64 20.94
N GLU A 16 7.10 16.65 21.19
CA GLU A 16 6.91 17.77 20.27
C GLU A 16 8.18 18.62 20.11
N ARG A 17 8.98 18.77 21.18
CA ARG A 17 10.32 19.36 21.06
C ARG A 17 11.22 18.53 20.13
N SER A 18 11.27 17.21 20.31
CA SER A 18 12.05 16.34 19.42
C SER A 18 11.63 16.47 17.94
N ARG A 19 10.33 16.60 17.65
CA ARG A 19 9.83 16.85 16.28
C ARG A 19 10.39 18.16 15.71
N HIS A 20 10.20 19.26 16.43
CA HIS A 20 10.66 20.58 15.98
C HIS A 20 12.19 20.66 15.86
N ASP A 21 12.93 20.06 16.80
CA ASP A 21 14.39 20.01 16.75
C ASP A 21 14.86 19.21 15.53
N ALA A 22 14.30 18.02 15.28
CA ALA A 22 14.62 17.22 14.12
C ALA A 22 14.34 17.95 12.79
N MET A 23 13.19 18.62 12.68
CA MET A 23 12.81 19.38 11.49
C MET A 23 13.74 20.59 11.26
N ARG A 24 14.07 21.33 12.32
CA ARG A 24 14.97 22.50 12.25
C ARG A 24 16.39 22.08 11.86
N ASP A 25 16.92 21.06 12.53
CA ASP A 25 18.33 20.68 12.41
C ASP A 25 18.61 19.95 11.08
N ASN A 26 17.57 19.37 10.45
CA ASN A 26 17.67 18.64 9.18
C ASN A 26 16.89 19.31 8.03
N LYS A 27 16.62 20.62 8.14
CA LYS A 27 15.78 21.36 7.19
C LYS A 27 16.17 21.09 5.73
N GLY A 28 15.19 20.67 4.92
CA GLY A 28 15.36 20.37 3.50
C GLY A 28 16.02 19.02 3.21
N GLN A 29 16.40 18.23 4.22
CA GLN A 29 17.17 16.99 4.08
C GLN A 29 16.46 15.76 4.68
N TYR A 30 15.50 15.96 5.60
CA TYR A 30 14.79 14.83 6.20
C TYR A 30 13.72 14.24 5.27
N LEU A 31 13.52 12.92 5.41
CA LEU A 31 12.36 12.23 4.86
C LEU A 31 11.22 12.28 5.88
N LEU A 32 10.04 12.68 5.43
CA LEU A 32 8.81 12.59 6.23
C LEU A 32 8.10 11.27 5.91
N LEU A 33 7.99 10.39 6.89
CA LEU A 33 7.20 9.17 6.76
C LEU A 33 5.82 9.42 7.36
N VAL A 34 4.77 9.18 6.57
CA VAL A 34 3.39 9.38 7.01
C VAL A 34 2.67 8.03 7.01
N ASP A 35 2.14 7.65 8.17
CA ASP A 35 1.25 6.50 8.34
C ASP A 35 -0.13 7.00 8.78
N GLY A 36 -1.18 6.47 8.16
CA GLY A 36 -2.56 6.92 8.35
C GLY A 36 -3.07 7.92 7.30
N SER A 37 -4.38 7.90 7.11
CA SER A 37 -5.12 8.87 6.29
C SER A 37 -5.44 10.13 7.11
N VAL A 38 -5.62 11.27 6.45
CA VAL A 38 -5.82 12.54 7.14
C VAL A 38 -7.29 12.99 7.04
N PRO A 39 -8.01 13.15 8.17
CA PRO A 39 -9.40 13.62 8.14
C PRO A 39 -9.48 15.14 7.94
N LEU A 40 -10.30 15.58 6.98
CA LEU A 40 -10.56 17.00 6.71
C LEU A 40 -11.92 17.49 7.22
N GLY A 41 -12.85 16.59 7.57
CA GLY A 41 -14.21 16.97 7.96
C GLY A 41 -14.27 17.74 9.29
N ASN A 42 -13.40 17.41 10.24
CA ASN A 42 -13.25 18.14 11.51
C ASN A 42 -11.81 17.99 12.01
N LYS A 43 -11.16 19.12 12.35
CA LYS A 43 -9.80 19.14 12.88
C LYS A 43 -9.62 18.34 14.19
N GLY A 44 -10.69 18.15 14.95
CA GLY A 44 -10.70 17.35 16.19
C GLY A 44 -10.77 15.84 15.98
N TYR A 45 -11.02 15.34 14.75
CA TYR A 45 -11.07 13.89 14.50
C TYR A 45 -9.72 13.19 14.63
N SER A 46 -8.62 13.93 14.48
CA SER A 46 -7.28 13.40 14.64
C SER A 46 -6.34 14.50 15.09
N THR A 47 -5.92 14.44 16.36
CA THR A 47 -5.09 15.47 16.99
C THR A 47 -3.98 14.85 17.82
N ILE A 48 -2.82 15.50 17.81
CA ILE A 48 -1.68 15.19 18.68
C ILE A 48 -1.29 16.49 19.39
N SER A 49 -1.18 16.44 20.72
CA SER A 49 -0.82 17.61 21.54
C SER A 49 -1.69 18.87 21.28
N GLY A 50 -2.98 18.68 20.98
CA GLY A 50 -3.90 19.77 20.65
C GLY A 50 -3.74 20.35 19.23
N GLN A 51 -2.78 19.88 18.44
CA GLN A 51 -2.63 20.21 17.02
C GLN A 51 -3.38 19.18 16.17
N SER A 52 -4.08 19.62 15.12
CA SER A 52 -4.72 18.69 14.19
C SER A 52 -3.68 18.01 13.30
N ASN A 53 -3.89 16.75 12.96
CA ASN A 53 -2.92 16.00 12.14
C ASN A 53 -2.81 16.55 10.71
N VAL A 54 -3.80 17.28 10.20
CA VAL A 54 -3.66 18.05 8.96
C VAL A 54 -2.67 19.21 9.12
N ASP A 55 -2.76 19.97 10.21
CA ASP A 55 -1.82 21.08 10.48
C ASP A 55 -0.41 20.53 10.73
N MET A 56 -0.27 19.44 11.48
CA MET A 56 1.01 18.78 11.74
C MET A 56 1.63 18.23 10.45
N LEU A 57 0.84 17.64 9.55
CA LEU A 57 1.31 17.18 8.24
C LEU A 57 1.83 18.35 7.40
N VAL A 58 1.05 19.43 7.27
CA VAL A 58 1.44 20.62 6.48
C VAL A 58 2.73 21.24 7.03
N GLU A 59 2.83 21.39 8.35
CA GLU A 59 4.02 21.91 9.02
C GLU A 59 5.24 21.02 8.75
N SER A 60 5.09 19.70 8.92
CA SER A 60 6.18 18.73 8.76
C SER A 60 6.58 18.52 7.30
N ALA A 61 5.67 18.71 6.35
CA ALA A 61 5.93 18.54 4.93
C ALA A 61 6.71 19.71 4.33
N LYS A 62 6.51 20.93 4.84
CA LYS A 62 7.06 22.18 4.30
C LYS A 62 8.56 22.11 3.98
N ASP A 63 9.34 21.57 4.90
CA ASP A 63 10.79 21.51 4.81
C ASP A 63 11.32 20.08 4.55
N ALA A 64 10.44 19.12 4.27
CA ALA A 64 10.86 17.76 3.91
C ALA A 64 11.54 17.72 2.54
N ALA A 65 12.53 16.84 2.39
CA ALA A 65 13.16 16.53 1.10
C ALA A 65 12.22 15.72 0.20
N ALA A 66 11.57 14.71 0.79
CA ALA A 66 10.52 13.91 0.17
C ALA A 66 9.61 13.30 1.25
N ILE A 67 8.44 12.83 0.83
CA ILE A 67 7.46 12.20 1.70
C ILE A 67 7.27 10.75 1.29
N VAL A 68 7.32 9.83 2.25
CA VAL A 68 6.99 8.41 2.04
C VAL A 68 5.65 8.14 2.69
N ALA A 69 4.62 7.95 1.86
CA ALA A 69 3.27 7.62 2.31
C ALA A 69 3.18 6.10 2.54
N ILE A 70 3.17 5.71 3.81
CA ILE A 70 3.20 4.31 4.24
C ILE A 70 1.79 3.74 4.29
N GLY A 71 1.59 2.69 3.50
CA GLY A 71 0.34 1.96 3.43
C GLY A 71 -0.77 2.67 2.65
N THR A 72 -1.85 1.93 2.43
CA THR A 72 -3.00 2.38 1.64
C THR A 72 -3.73 3.56 2.29
N CYS A 73 -3.65 3.69 3.62
CA CYS A 73 -4.19 4.84 4.34
C CYS A 73 -3.53 6.15 3.90
N ALA A 74 -2.21 6.27 4.01
CA ALA A 74 -1.50 7.47 3.59
C ALA A 74 -1.48 7.64 2.06
N SER A 75 -1.38 6.54 1.31
CA SER A 75 -1.27 6.57 -0.16
C SER A 75 -2.58 6.98 -0.83
N PHE A 76 -3.72 6.43 -0.38
CA PHE A 76 -5.00 6.51 -1.09
C PHE A 76 -6.22 6.81 -0.20
N GLY A 77 -6.04 6.89 1.12
CA GLY A 77 -7.10 7.17 2.11
C GLY A 77 -7.52 5.95 2.94
N GLY A 78 -7.26 4.72 2.47
CA GLY A 78 -7.47 3.49 3.23
C GLY A 78 -8.91 3.24 3.71
N ILE A 79 -9.06 2.46 4.77
CA ILE A 79 -10.39 2.14 5.33
C ILE A 79 -11.14 3.38 5.85
N PRO A 80 -10.51 4.43 6.44
CA PRO A 80 -11.26 5.60 6.88
C PRO A 80 -11.91 6.38 5.74
N LYS A 81 -11.37 6.29 4.51
CA LYS A 81 -11.95 6.89 3.30
C LYS A 81 -13.09 6.05 2.71
N ALA A 82 -13.20 4.77 3.03
CA ALA A 82 -14.23 3.91 2.47
C ALA A 82 -15.64 4.46 2.75
N ASN A 83 -16.59 4.21 1.86
CA ASN A 83 -17.97 4.70 1.97
C ASN A 83 -18.57 4.35 3.36
N PRO A 84 -19.12 5.33 4.12
CA PRO A 84 -19.50 6.69 3.74
C PRO A 84 -18.48 7.81 4.05
N ASN A 85 -17.23 7.49 4.36
CA ASN A 85 -16.17 8.45 4.72
C ASN A 85 -16.59 9.51 5.75
N PRO A 86 -16.99 9.10 6.97
CA PRO A 86 -17.60 10.02 7.95
C PRO A 86 -16.65 11.12 8.44
N THR A 87 -15.33 10.92 8.33
CA THR A 87 -14.32 11.87 8.81
C THR A 87 -13.78 12.77 7.69
N GLY A 88 -14.17 12.54 6.43
CA GLY A 88 -13.56 13.19 5.28
C GLY A 88 -12.08 12.84 5.14
N ALA A 89 -11.72 11.59 5.39
CA ALA A 89 -10.36 11.07 5.25
C ALA A 89 -9.88 11.13 3.79
N VAL A 90 -8.65 11.60 3.62
CA VAL A 90 -7.97 11.72 2.32
C VAL A 90 -6.53 11.19 2.39
N SER A 91 -5.89 11.02 1.23
CA SER A 91 -4.47 10.67 1.16
C SER A 91 -3.58 11.87 1.45
N VAL A 92 -2.29 11.62 1.63
CA VAL A 92 -1.27 12.68 1.74
C VAL A 92 -1.24 13.55 0.48
N SER A 93 -1.33 12.93 -0.70
CA SER A 93 -1.30 13.62 -2.00
C SER A 93 -2.52 14.49 -2.28
N ASN A 94 -3.61 14.34 -1.52
CA ASN A 94 -4.74 15.27 -1.57
C ASN A 94 -4.46 16.60 -0.85
N ILE A 95 -3.47 16.63 0.05
CA ILE A 95 -3.15 17.80 0.90
C ILE A 95 -1.82 18.44 0.48
N ILE A 96 -0.80 17.62 0.22
CA ILE A 96 0.54 18.07 -0.15
C ILE A 96 0.76 17.85 -1.65
N THR A 97 0.99 18.93 -2.38
CA THR A 97 1.09 18.91 -3.86
C THR A 97 2.43 19.45 -4.39
N ASP A 98 3.28 19.98 -3.52
CA ASP A 98 4.53 20.68 -3.85
C ASP A 98 5.79 19.91 -3.41
N LYS A 99 5.65 18.65 -3.00
CA LYS A 99 6.74 17.77 -2.58
C LYS A 99 6.72 16.44 -3.34
N PRO A 100 7.89 15.81 -3.58
CA PRO A 100 7.94 14.43 -4.04
C PRO A 100 7.27 13.49 -3.02
N ILE A 101 6.33 12.67 -3.48
CA ILE A 101 5.61 11.69 -2.66
C ILE A 101 5.84 10.29 -3.24
N ILE A 102 6.20 9.34 -2.38
CA ILE A 102 6.38 7.93 -2.72
C ILE A 102 5.29 7.14 -1.98
N ASN A 103 4.40 6.51 -2.73
CA ASN A 103 3.32 5.69 -2.20
C ASN A 103 3.80 4.25 -2.02
N VAL A 104 4.00 3.83 -0.77
CA VAL A 104 4.31 2.45 -0.41
C VAL A 104 3.02 1.78 0.05
N SER A 105 2.12 1.54 -0.91
CA SER A 105 0.75 1.07 -0.67
C SER A 105 0.66 -0.41 -0.24
N GLY A 106 -0.46 -0.76 0.41
CA GLY A 106 -0.73 -2.06 1.03
C GLY A 106 -1.32 -1.88 2.43
N CYS A 107 -2.09 -2.85 2.92
CA CYS A 107 -2.74 -2.80 4.24
C CYS A 107 -2.35 -3.98 5.14
N PRO A 108 -1.14 -4.00 5.74
CA PRO A 108 -0.04 -3.03 5.56
C PRO A 108 0.76 -3.29 4.26
N PRO A 109 1.75 -2.44 3.91
CA PRO A 109 2.68 -2.75 2.83
C PRO A 109 3.71 -3.80 3.25
N LEU A 110 4.38 -4.42 2.27
CA LEU A 110 5.48 -5.33 2.54
C LEU A 110 6.61 -4.61 3.30
N PRO A 111 7.11 -5.14 4.43
CA PRO A 111 8.16 -4.48 5.20
C PRO A 111 9.41 -4.16 4.36
N ILE A 112 9.77 -5.08 3.45
CA ILE A 112 10.91 -4.92 2.54
C ILE A 112 10.71 -3.78 1.53
N ALA A 113 9.48 -3.43 1.16
CA ALA A 113 9.22 -2.30 0.27
C ALA A 113 9.49 -0.97 0.99
N ILE A 114 9.11 -0.86 2.26
CA ILE A 114 9.43 0.31 3.10
C ILE A 114 10.95 0.45 3.21
N THR A 115 11.64 -0.61 3.66
CA THR A 115 13.08 -0.55 3.91
C THR A 115 13.88 -0.34 2.62
N ALA A 116 13.45 -0.89 1.49
CA ALA A 116 14.10 -0.68 0.20
C ALA A 116 14.02 0.77 -0.29
N VAL A 117 12.88 1.45 -0.12
CA VAL A 117 12.75 2.89 -0.46
C VAL A 117 13.72 3.72 0.37
N LEU A 118 13.78 3.48 1.68
CA LEU A 118 14.70 4.20 2.58
C LEU A 118 16.16 3.90 2.23
N ALA A 119 16.51 2.63 2.04
CA ALA A 119 17.87 2.22 1.69
C ALA A 119 18.31 2.78 0.33
N HIS A 120 17.41 2.82 -0.66
CA HIS A 120 17.67 3.43 -1.97
C HIS A 120 18.00 4.92 -1.82
N TYR A 121 17.18 5.66 -1.09
CA TYR A 121 17.44 7.09 -0.85
C TYR A 121 18.75 7.33 -0.12
N LEU A 122 19.03 6.57 0.94
CA LEU A 122 20.28 6.70 1.71
C LEU A 122 21.52 6.34 0.90
N THR A 123 21.42 5.39 -0.03
CA THR A 123 22.56 4.90 -0.82
C THR A 123 22.83 5.79 -2.03
N PHE A 124 21.77 6.23 -2.72
CA PHE A 124 21.88 6.89 -4.02
C PHE A 124 21.52 8.37 -4.00
N ASN A 125 21.04 8.90 -2.87
CA ASN A 125 20.54 10.27 -2.72
C ASN A 125 19.53 10.67 -3.82
N THR A 126 18.71 9.71 -4.24
CA THR A 126 17.68 9.84 -5.28
C THR A 126 16.45 9.04 -4.89
N LEU A 127 15.30 9.32 -5.51
CA LEU A 127 14.09 8.50 -5.35
C LEU A 127 14.11 7.32 -6.33
N PRO A 128 13.49 6.17 -5.98
CA PRO A 128 13.36 5.05 -6.91
C PRO A 128 12.44 5.42 -8.08
N ALA A 129 12.53 4.68 -9.18
CA ALA A 129 11.58 4.81 -10.28
C ALA A 129 10.15 4.43 -9.83
N LEU A 130 9.17 5.25 -10.21
CA LEU A 130 7.78 5.14 -9.75
C LEU A 130 6.83 4.85 -10.92
N ASP A 131 5.70 4.20 -10.62
CA ASP A 131 4.57 4.06 -11.56
C ASP A 131 3.67 5.32 -11.58
N SER A 132 2.58 5.28 -12.35
CA SER A 132 1.63 6.40 -12.46
C SER A 132 0.89 6.73 -11.16
N LEU A 133 0.93 5.86 -10.15
CA LEU A 133 0.37 6.06 -8.82
C LEU A 133 1.45 6.42 -7.79
N ASN A 134 2.64 6.81 -8.25
CA ASN A 134 3.81 7.13 -7.43
C ASN A 134 4.31 5.96 -6.57
N ARG A 135 4.09 4.70 -7.00
CA ARG A 135 4.54 3.51 -6.28
C ARG A 135 5.86 2.99 -6.84
N PRO A 136 6.80 2.48 -6.01
CA PRO A 136 8.08 1.97 -6.50
C PRO A 136 7.93 0.80 -7.50
N LEU A 137 8.41 0.96 -8.73
CA LEU A 137 8.25 -0.05 -9.80
C LEU A 137 8.79 -1.42 -9.41
N ALA A 138 9.87 -1.48 -8.61
CA ALA A 138 10.45 -2.73 -8.14
C ALA A 138 9.48 -3.64 -7.37
N PHE A 139 8.44 -3.06 -6.74
CA PHE A 139 7.43 -3.81 -5.97
C PHE A 139 6.03 -3.76 -6.57
N PHE A 140 5.75 -2.79 -7.44
CA PHE A 140 4.42 -2.51 -7.99
C PHE A 140 4.37 -2.56 -9.53
N GLY A 141 5.42 -3.06 -10.19
CA GLY A 141 5.48 -3.14 -11.66
C GLY A 141 4.65 -4.28 -12.27
N ASP A 142 4.43 -5.36 -11.51
CA ASP A 142 3.63 -6.51 -11.93
C ASP A 142 2.39 -6.67 -11.05
N THR A 143 1.33 -7.29 -11.58
CA THR A 143 0.21 -7.72 -10.74
C THR A 143 0.59 -8.98 -9.94
N ILE A 144 -0.11 -9.20 -8.83
CA ILE A 144 -0.06 -10.44 -8.05
C ILE A 144 -0.30 -11.64 -8.96
N HIS A 145 -1.22 -11.52 -9.92
CA HIS A 145 -1.58 -12.61 -10.80
C HIS A 145 -0.49 -12.97 -11.82
N ASP A 146 0.24 -11.97 -12.34
CA ASP A 146 1.34 -12.19 -13.29
C ASP A 146 2.42 -13.11 -12.72
N ARG A 147 2.60 -13.06 -11.40
CA ARG A 147 3.59 -13.84 -10.65
C ARG A 147 3.00 -14.93 -9.75
N CYS A 148 1.70 -15.19 -9.83
CA CYS A 148 1.04 -16.15 -8.93
C CYS A 148 1.39 -17.59 -9.26
N TYR A 149 1.87 -18.36 -8.28
CA TYR A 149 2.17 -19.78 -8.46
C TYR A 149 0.93 -20.65 -8.78
N ARG A 150 -0.28 -20.18 -8.45
CA ARG A 150 -1.55 -20.86 -8.79
C ARG A 150 -2.04 -20.56 -10.22
N ARG A 151 -1.33 -19.73 -10.99
CA ARG A 151 -1.69 -19.35 -12.36
C ARG A 151 -1.84 -20.54 -13.32
N PRO A 152 -1.03 -21.62 -13.26
CA PRO A 152 -1.27 -22.81 -14.09
C PRO A 152 -2.65 -23.45 -13.85
N PHE A 153 -3.16 -23.42 -12.61
CA PHE A 153 -4.51 -23.91 -12.30
C PHE A 153 -5.60 -22.98 -12.84
N PHE A 154 -5.36 -21.67 -12.75
CA PHE A 154 -6.20 -20.65 -13.35
C PHE A 154 -6.37 -20.93 -14.86
N GLU A 155 -5.25 -21.10 -15.60
CA GLU A 155 -5.25 -21.40 -17.05
C GLU A 155 -5.95 -22.72 -17.41
N GLN A 156 -5.90 -23.72 -16.52
CA GLN A 156 -6.61 -25.01 -16.66
C GLN A 156 -8.08 -24.97 -16.21
N ARG A 157 -8.59 -23.82 -15.75
CA ARG A 157 -9.92 -23.68 -15.13
C ARG A 157 -10.14 -24.58 -13.91
N LYS A 158 -9.05 -24.85 -13.19
CA LYS A 158 -9.07 -25.53 -11.89
C LYS A 158 -9.22 -24.48 -10.80
N PHE A 159 -10.43 -24.35 -10.29
CA PHE A 159 -10.80 -23.37 -9.27
C PHE A 159 -11.32 -24.06 -8.00
N ALA A 160 -10.97 -23.49 -6.86
CA ALA A 160 -11.74 -23.70 -5.64
C ALA A 160 -13.08 -22.96 -5.78
N LYS A 161 -14.18 -23.63 -5.43
CA LYS A 161 -15.56 -23.12 -5.53
C LYS A 161 -16.14 -22.77 -4.16
N SER A 162 -15.66 -23.43 -3.11
CA SER A 162 -15.90 -23.05 -1.72
C SER A 162 -14.65 -23.21 -0.87
N PHE A 163 -14.63 -22.56 0.30
CA PHE A 163 -13.61 -22.85 1.29
C PHE A 163 -13.67 -24.33 1.68
N ASP A 164 -12.50 -24.95 1.85
CA ASP A 164 -12.31 -26.37 2.20
C ASP A 164 -12.80 -27.41 1.17
N ASP A 165 -13.17 -27.02 -0.06
CA ASP A 165 -13.45 -28.01 -1.11
C ASP A 165 -12.18 -28.70 -1.63
N GLU A 166 -12.36 -29.70 -2.50
CA GLU A 166 -11.24 -30.41 -3.13
C GLU A 166 -10.31 -29.46 -3.89
N GLY A 167 -10.83 -28.40 -4.51
CA GLY A 167 -10.00 -27.40 -5.18
C GLY A 167 -9.11 -26.64 -4.18
N ALA A 168 -9.68 -26.20 -3.06
CA ALA A 168 -8.96 -25.52 -2.00
C ALA A 168 -7.88 -26.41 -1.38
N LYS A 169 -8.22 -27.67 -1.07
CA LYS A 169 -7.30 -28.68 -0.52
C LYS A 169 -6.15 -29.02 -1.46
N ASN A 170 -6.42 -29.03 -2.77
CA ASN A 170 -5.40 -29.26 -3.81
C ASN A 170 -4.66 -27.97 -4.25
N GLY A 171 -4.89 -26.84 -3.57
CA GLY A 171 -4.19 -25.58 -3.87
C GLY A 171 -4.56 -24.95 -5.22
N TRP A 172 -5.74 -25.23 -5.75
CA TRP A 172 -6.25 -24.66 -7.01
C TRP A 172 -6.49 -23.16 -6.91
N CYS A 173 -6.72 -22.52 -8.06
CA CYS A 173 -6.85 -21.08 -8.11
C CYS A 173 -8.10 -20.57 -7.35
N LEU A 174 -7.95 -19.45 -6.65
CA LEU A 174 -8.98 -18.83 -5.81
C LEU A 174 -9.82 -17.79 -6.57
N PHE A 175 -9.82 -17.82 -7.90
CA PHE A 175 -10.49 -16.81 -8.73
C PHE A 175 -12.02 -16.78 -8.49
N GLU A 176 -12.67 -17.95 -8.47
CA GLU A 176 -14.11 -18.06 -8.21
C GLU A 176 -14.48 -17.75 -6.75
N LEU A 177 -13.49 -17.74 -5.83
CA LEU A 177 -13.65 -17.24 -4.46
C LEU A 177 -13.44 -15.72 -4.34
N GLY A 178 -13.26 -15.00 -5.46
CA GLY A 178 -13.19 -13.55 -5.49
C GLY A 178 -11.80 -12.93 -5.50
N CYS A 179 -10.75 -13.70 -5.79
CA CYS A 179 -9.37 -13.20 -5.82
C CYS A 179 -9.20 -11.98 -6.74
N LYS A 180 -8.78 -10.85 -6.15
CA LYS A 180 -8.52 -9.57 -6.82
C LYS A 180 -7.10 -9.44 -7.41
N GLY A 181 -6.28 -10.48 -7.25
CA GLY A 181 -4.90 -10.53 -7.74
C GLY A 181 -4.70 -10.11 -9.21
N PRO A 182 -5.62 -10.39 -10.15
CA PRO A 182 -5.52 -9.95 -11.54
C PRO A 182 -5.48 -8.43 -11.76
N GLU A 183 -5.91 -7.64 -10.77
CA GLU A 183 -5.96 -6.17 -10.85
C GLU A 183 -5.20 -5.52 -9.69
N THR A 184 -4.40 -6.29 -8.95
CA THR A 184 -3.64 -5.81 -7.79
C THR A 184 -2.16 -5.84 -8.06
N TYR A 185 -1.51 -4.69 -8.05
CA TYR A 185 -0.06 -4.55 -8.16
C TYR A 185 0.58 -4.63 -6.78
N ASN A 186 1.45 -5.62 -6.59
CA ASN A 186 2.25 -5.81 -5.38
C ASN A 186 3.24 -6.96 -5.59
N ALA A 187 4.23 -7.07 -4.71
CA ALA A 187 5.23 -8.13 -4.73
C ALA A 187 4.88 -9.33 -3.81
N CYS A 188 3.64 -9.46 -3.33
CA CYS A 188 3.30 -10.54 -2.39
C CYS A 188 3.48 -11.94 -3.00
N ALA A 189 3.29 -12.10 -4.30
CA ALA A 189 3.47 -13.39 -4.98
C ALA A 189 4.94 -13.75 -5.27
N THR A 190 5.86 -12.78 -5.20
CA THR A 190 7.29 -12.97 -5.46
C THR A 190 8.10 -12.95 -4.16
N VAL A 191 7.98 -11.87 -3.40
CA VAL A 191 8.73 -11.66 -2.15
C VAL A 191 8.08 -12.36 -0.96
N LYS A 192 6.75 -12.52 -1.01
CA LYS A 192 5.92 -13.02 0.09
C LYS A 192 6.04 -12.16 1.36
N TRP A 193 5.31 -12.54 2.39
CA TRP A 193 5.27 -11.93 3.71
C TRP A 193 6.17 -12.66 4.69
N ASN A 194 6.64 -11.93 5.71
CA ASN A 194 7.38 -12.46 6.86
C ASN A 194 8.58 -13.32 6.45
N GLN A 195 9.59 -12.68 5.84
CA GLN A 195 10.83 -13.33 5.39
C GLN A 195 10.59 -14.50 4.42
N GLY A 196 9.67 -14.31 3.46
CA GLY A 196 9.41 -15.34 2.46
C GLY A 196 8.47 -16.46 2.91
N THR A 197 7.85 -16.35 4.10
CA THR A 197 7.06 -17.46 4.69
C THR A 197 5.81 -17.79 3.87
N SER A 198 4.94 -16.81 3.61
CA SER A 198 3.68 -17.05 2.90
C SER A 198 3.10 -15.74 2.34
N PHE A 199 1.99 -15.79 1.63
CA PHE A 199 1.15 -14.64 1.30
C PHE A 199 -0.32 -15.08 1.26
N PRO A 200 -1.32 -14.16 1.19
CA PRO A 200 -2.73 -14.53 1.34
C PRO A 200 -3.19 -15.72 0.50
N ILE A 201 -2.82 -15.74 -0.79
CA ILE A 201 -3.22 -16.81 -1.73
C ILE A 201 -2.55 -18.13 -1.39
N GLU A 202 -1.28 -18.12 -0.97
CA GLU A 202 -0.59 -19.34 -0.52
C GLU A 202 -1.26 -19.94 0.71
N SER A 203 -1.65 -19.08 1.66
CA SER A 203 -2.42 -19.45 2.85
C SER A 203 -3.91 -19.74 2.59
N GLY A 204 -4.35 -19.76 1.33
CA GLY A 204 -5.70 -20.20 0.94
C GLY A 204 -6.77 -19.11 0.91
N HIS A 205 -6.44 -17.84 1.18
CA HIS A 205 -7.39 -16.74 1.07
C HIS A 205 -7.18 -15.94 -0.24
N PRO A 206 -8.25 -15.59 -0.98
CA PRO A 206 -8.15 -14.71 -2.15
C PRO A 206 -7.47 -13.37 -1.79
N CYS A 207 -6.68 -12.84 -2.73
CA CYS A 207 -6.17 -11.47 -2.62
C CYS A 207 -7.35 -10.49 -2.56
N LEU A 208 -7.27 -9.52 -1.65
CA LEU A 208 -8.31 -8.51 -1.45
C LEU A 208 -8.13 -7.25 -2.31
N GLY A 209 -6.95 -7.06 -2.90
CA GLY A 209 -6.60 -5.81 -3.59
C GLY A 209 -6.10 -4.71 -2.68
N CYS A 210 -5.55 -5.06 -1.50
CA CYS A 210 -5.29 -4.07 -0.45
C CYS A 210 -4.24 -3.00 -0.77
N SER A 211 -3.48 -3.11 -1.87
CA SER A 211 -2.56 -2.07 -2.36
C SER A 211 -3.14 -1.19 -3.47
N GLU A 212 -4.37 -1.44 -3.90
CA GLU A 212 -5.04 -0.61 -4.90
C GLU A 212 -5.84 0.52 -4.24
N PRO A 213 -6.01 1.66 -4.92
CA PRO A 213 -6.94 2.70 -4.50
C PRO A 213 -8.35 2.14 -4.31
N ASP A 214 -9.02 2.60 -3.26
CA ASP A 214 -10.46 2.39 -3.01
C ASP A 214 -10.92 0.91 -2.97
N PHE A 215 -10.01 -0.03 -2.72
CA PHE A 215 -10.30 -1.46 -2.79
C PHE A 215 -11.42 -1.95 -1.83
N TRP A 216 -11.70 -1.19 -0.76
CA TRP A 216 -12.80 -1.46 0.16
C TRP A 216 -14.18 -1.32 -0.50
N ASP A 217 -14.30 -0.48 -1.52
CA ASP A 217 -15.55 -0.11 -2.16
C ASP A 217 -15.72 -0.75 -3.56
N HIS A 218 -14.82 -1.65 -3.97
CA HIS A 218 -14.90 -2.41 -5.23
C HIS A 218 -15.92 -3.57 -5.19
N GLY A 219 -16.87 -3.52 -4.26
CA GLY A 219 -17.85 -4.59 -4.01
C GLY A 219 -17.30 -5.70 -3.11
N SER A 220 -18.01 -6.84 -3.07
CA SER A 220 -17.65 -7.94 -2.18
C SER A 220 -16.28 -8.54 -2.52
N PHE A 221 -15.46 -8.77 -1.49
CA PHE A 221 -14.20 -9.49 -1.65
C PHE A 221 -14.39 -10.90 -2.23
N TYR A 222 -15.53 -11.53 -1.99
CA TYR A 222 -15.84 -12.89 -2.43
C TYR A 222 -16.55 -12.94 -3.79
N GLN A 223 -16.75 -11.79 -4.44
CA GLN A 223 -17.25 -11.73 -5.81
C GLN A 223 -16.08 -11.77 -6.79
N SER A 224 -16.14 -12.65 -7.79
CA SER A 224 -15.18 -12.68 -8.88
C SER A 224 -15.17 -11.36 -9.66
N LEU A 225 -13.98 -10.88 -10.04
CA LEU A 225 -13.81 -9.62 -10.79
C LEU A 225 -14.62 -9.57 -12.10
N PHE A 226 -14.60 -10.67 -12.85
CA PHE A 226 -15.28 -10.83 -14.13
C PHE A 226 -15.41 -12.33 -14.44
N PRO A 227 -16.25 -12.72 -15.42
CA PRO A 227 -16.21 -14.07 -15.96
C PRO A 227 -14.80 -14.39 -16.49
N TRP A 228 -14.33 -15.62 -16.26
CA TRP A 228 -13.03 -16.12 -16.71
C TRP A 228 -12.73 -15.78 -18.19
N GLU A 229 -13.72 -15.93 -19.04
CA GLU A 229 -13.67 -15.75 -20.49
C GLU A 229 -13.25 -14.33 -20.86
N ARG A 230 -13.62 -13.34 -20.05
CA ARG A 230 -13.24 -11.94 -20.24
C ARG A 230 -11.75 -11.70 -19.94
N TYR A 231 -11.15 -12.49 -19.04
CA TYR A 231 -9.72 -12.40 -18.76
C TYR A 231 -8.87 -12.75 -19.99
N LYS A 232 -9.21 -13.87 -20.65
CA LYS A 232 -8.47 -14.38 -21.82
C LYS A 232 -8.56 -13.43 -23.02
N ALA A 233 -9.60 -12.60 -23.08
CA ALA A 233 -9.77 -11.61 -24.13
C ALA A 233 -8.90 -10.34 -23.95
N LYS A 234 -8.26 -10.12 -22.78
CA LYS A 234 -7.37 -8.96 -22.57
C LYS A 234 -6.07 -9.15 -23.39
N PRO A 235 -5.71 -8.19 -24.28
CA PRO A 235 -4.41 -8.21 -24.94
C PRO A 235 -3.29 -8.22 -23.90
N GLY A 236 -2.37 -9.19 -23.98
CA GLY A 236 -1.27 -9.35 -23.02
C GLY A 236 -1.54 -10.31 -21.86
N ALA A 237 -2.79 -10.70 -21.60
CA ALA A 237 -3.13 -11.75 -20.63
C ALA A 237 -2.65 -13.13 -21.15
N GLY A 238 -1.39 -13.47 -20.85
CA GLY A 238 -0.72 -14.67 -21.37
C GLY A 238 0.72 -14.43 -21.82
N LYS A 239 1.15 -13.18 -22.05
CA LYS A 239 2.54 -12.87 -22.38
C LYS A 239 3.31 -12.57 -21.10
N GLY A 240 3.63 -13.63 -20.35
CA GLY A 240 4.71 -13.57 -19.36
C GLY A 240 6.03 -13.41 -20.11
N GLY A 241 6.45 -12.17 -20.32
CA GLY A 241 7.72 -11.81 -20.94
C GLY A 241 7.82 -10.29 -21.05
N PRO A 242 8.95 -9.68 -20.65
CA PRO A 242 9.09 -8.24 -20.62
C PRO A 242 9.06 -7.71 -22.06
N ASN A 243 8.09 -6.86 -22.37
CA ASN A 243 8.24 -5.90 -23.46
C ASN A 243 8.10 -4.51 -22.86
N HIS A 244 9.25 -3.82 -22.88
CA HIS A 244 9.57 -2.44 -22.50
C HIS A 244 10.26 -2.28 -21.14
#